data_AF-A0A0A0IGE7-F1
#
_entry.id   AF-A0A0A0IGE7-F1
#
_cell.length_a   1.000
_cell.length_b   1.000
_cell.length_c   1.000
_cell.angle_alpha   90.00
_cell.angle_beta   90.00
_cell.angle_gamma   90.00
#
_symmetry.space_group_name_H-M   'P 1'
#
loop_
_entity.id
_entity.type
_entity.pdbx_description
1 polymer ?
#
loop_
_entity_poly.entity_id
_entity_poly.type
_entity_poly.pdbx_seq_one_letter_code
_entity_poly.pdbx_strand_id
1 'polypeptide(L)'
;MFKRLSTFLFLLIISITTTAFAGNIPESIMMNPQKGLFIGKIIDTSDKKFTIEPITVMMGNIKDKQIKIKKFDKYYGTNTTPKKNDYIVARLTDVNKIDEFWIFKTTSSDYKTLKLICNPTYDMILRYQKYINNGDYFKAQKNLDDKLTLKKNSNKTNKNLDKTKETIALQTKNKISKKQYILLSILILSMAGMCIYSYINRKKH
;
A
#
# COMPACT_ATOMS: atom_id res chain seq x y z
N MET A 1 -13.91 -5.22 42.45
CA MET A 1 -14.56 -5.60 41.16
C MET A 1 -14.31 -4.62 40.01
N PHE A 2 -14.44 -3.30 40.21
CA PHE A 2 -14.30 -2.28 39.15
C PHE A 2 -13.01 -2.34 38.32
N LYS A 3 -11.85 -2.61 38.94
CA LYS A 3 -10.56 -2.72 38.23
C LYS A 3 -10.56 -3.84 37.17
N ARG A 4 -11.17 -5.00 37.48
CA ARG A 4 -11.24 -6.14 36.55
C ARG A 4 -12.20 -5.86 35.38
N LEU A 5 -13.31 -5.17 35.64
CA LEU A 5 -14.27 -4.77 34.61
C LEU A 5 -13.67 -3.75 33.63
N SER A 6 -12.85 -2.81 34.14
CA SER A 6 -12.15 -1.82 33.31
C SER A 6 -11.12 -2.47 32.37
N THR A 7 -10.38 -3.48 32.84
CA THR A 7 -9.40 -4.18 31.99
C THR A 7 -10.08 -4.96 30.87
N PHE A 8 -11.22 -5.62 31.17
CA PHE A 8 -12.00 -6.35 30.18
C PHE A 8 -12.60 -5.42 29.11
N LEU A 9 -13.11 -4.25 29.51
CA LEU A 9 -13.66 -3.26 28.58
C LEU A 9 -12.57 -2.69 27.65
N PHE A 10 -11.37 -2.42 28.19
CA PHE A 10 -10.24 -1.97 27.39
C PHE A 10 -9.77 -3.02 26.38
N LEU A 11 -9.70 -4.31 26.79
CA LEU A 11 -9.37 -5.41 25.88
C LEU A 11 -10.43 -5.55 24.77
N LEU A 12 -11.71 -5.46 25.11
CA LEU A 12 -12.82 -5.58 24.16
C LEU A 12 -12.79 -4.45 23.11
N ILE A 13 -12.44 -3.23 23.51
CA ILE A 13 -12.32 -2.08 22.59
C ILE A 13 -11.16 -2.26 21.62
N ILE A 14 -10.02 -2.82 22.05
CA ILE A 14 -8.88 -3.12 21.17
C ILE A 14 -9.29 -4.14 20.09
N SER A 15 -10.08 -5.15 20.46
CA SER A 15 -10.56 -6.21 19.56
C SER A 15 -11.45 -5.72 18.41
N ILE A 16 -12.11 -4.56 18.55
CA ILE A 16 -13.08 -4.05 17.54
C ILE A 16 -12.39 -3.17 16.47
N THR A 17 -11.11 -2.82 16.64
CA THR A 17 -10.42 -1.88 15.73
C THR A 17 -9.70 -2.51 14.55
N THR A 18 -9.71 -3.83 14.39
CA THR A 18 -9.09 -4.49 13.23
C THR A 18 -10.02 -4.47 12.02
N THR A 19 -10.18 -3.31 11.38
CA THR A 19 -10.62 -3.28 9.98
C THR A 19 -9.48 -3.79 9.12
N ALA A 20 -9.50 -5.07 8.77
CA ALA A 20 -8.52 -5.64 7.84
C ALA A 20 -8.75 -5.04 6.45
N PHE A 21 -7.91 -4.08 6.06
CA PHE A 21 -7.88 -3.44 4.74
C PHE A 21 -7.41 -4.39 3.60
N ALA A 22 -7.49 -5.71 3.80
CA ALA A 22 -7.04 -6.71 2.84
C ALA A 22 -7.91 -6.73 1.56
N GLY A 23 -9.16 -6.27 1.63
CA GLY A 23 -10.06 -6.17 0.47
C GLY A 23 -9.74 -5.07 -0.52
N ASN A 24 -8.82 -4.14 -0.21
CA ASN A 24 -8.55 -2.94 -1.02
C ASN A 24 -7.11 -2.90 -1.56
N ILE A 25 -6.36 -4.00 -1.51
CA ILE A 25 -4.94 -3.96 -1.88
C ILE A 25 -4.74 -3.61 -3.37
N PRO A 26 -5.46 -4.25 -4.33
CA PRO A 26 -5.40 -3.87 -5.75
C PRO A 26 -5.69 -2.38 -5.98
N GLU A 27 -6.70 -1.84 -5.31
CA GLU A 27 -7.10 -0.42 -5.39
C GLU A 27 -6.06 0.50 -4.73
N SER A 28 -5.48 0.08 -3.60
CA SER A 28 -4.48 0.87 -2.89
C SER A 28 -3.19 1.05 -3.70
N ILE A 29 -2.86 0.06 -4.54
CA ILE A 29 -1.73 0.14 -5.47
C ILE A 29 -1.93 1.26 -6.50
N MET A 30 -3.18 1.53 -6.90
CA MET A 30 -3.49 2.62 -7.83
C MET A 30 -3.32 4.01 -7.21
N MET A 31 -3.44 4.11 -5.88
CA MET A 31 -3.54 5.38 -5.15
C MET A 31 -2.21 5.82 -4.52
N ASN A 32 -1.32 4.87 -4.24
CA ASN A 32 -0.08 5.14 -3.52
C ASN A 32 1.11 5.31 -4.48
N PRO A 33 2.01 6.28 -4.24
CA PRO A 33 3.24 6.39 -5.00
C PRO A 33 4.11 5.14 -4.78
N GLN A 34 4.54 4.54 -5.88
CA GLN A 34 5.42 3.38 -5.91
C GLN A 34 6.45 3.54 -7.02
N LYS A 35 7.62 2.91 -6.90
CA LYS A 35 8.63 2.97 -7.97
C LYS A 35 8.15 2.24 -9.21
N GLY A 36 7.47 1.10 -9.05
CA GLY A 36 6.75 0.49 -10.14
C GLY A 36 5.98 -0.76 -9.78
N LEU A 37 4.92 -1.02 -10.53
CA LEU A 37 4.25 -2.32 -10.60
C LEU A 37 4.55 -2.89 -11.98
N PHE A 38 5.10 -4.09 -12.03
CA PHE A 38 5.58 -4.64 -13.29
C PHE A 38 5.44 -6.16 -13.37
N ILE A 39 5.41 -6.65 -14.61
CA ILE A 39 5.62 -8.05 -14.98
C ILE A 39 7.10 -8.18 -15.34
N GLY A 40 7.79 -9.15 -14.76
CA GLY A 40 9.20 -9.39 -15.00
C GLY A 40 9.52 -10.86 -15.22
N LYS A 41 10.73 -11.13 -15.70
CA LYS A 41 11.30 -12.46 -15.86
C LYS A 41 12.55 -12.59 -15.02
N ILE A 42 12.66 -13.66 -14.24
CA ILE A 42 13.89 -14.00 -13.52
C ILE A 42 14.89 -14.53 -14.55
N ILE A 43 15.93 -13.77 -14.84
CA ILE A 43 16.94 -14.16 -15.84
C ILE A 43 18.18 -14.81 -15.21
N ASP A 44 18.39 -14.58 -13.90
CA ASP A 44 19.52 -15.14 -13.17
C ASP A 44 19.20 -15.40 -11.69
N THR A 45 19.74 -16.52 -11.20
CA THR A 45 19.61 -17.02 -9.83
C THR A 45 20.95 -17.48 -9.24
N SER A 46 22.10 -17.34 -9.93
CA SER A 46 23.40 -17.85 -9.45
C SER A 46 23.95 -17.10 -8.25
N ASP A 47 23.82 -15.77 -8.24
CA ASP A 47 24.38 -14.90 -7.21
C ASP A 47 23.59 -14.94 -5.89
N LYS A 48 24.02 -14.17 -4.88
CA LYS A 48 23.23 -13.92 -3.65
C LYS A 48 21.93 -13.11 -3.90
N LYS A 49 21.66 -12.74 -5.15
CA LYS A 49 20.56 -11.89 -5.59
C LYS A 49 19.84 -12.55 -6.78
N PHE A 50 18.58 -12.17 -7.00
CA PHE A 50 17.91 -12.45 -8.27
C PHE A 50 18.08 -11.27 -9.21
N THR A 51 18.36 -11.56 -10.48
CA THR A 51 18.31 -10.57 -11.55
C THR A 51 17.00 -10.72 -12.29
N ILE A 52 16.20 -9.65 -12.31
CA ILE A 52 14.90 -9.60 -12.96
C ILE A 52 14.96 -8.62 -14.11
N GLU A 53 14.50 -9.05 -15.27
CA GLU A 53 14.23 -8.20 -16.42
C GLU A 53 12.77 -7.73 -16.37
N PRO A 54 12.49 -6.42 -16.20
CA PRO A 54 11.15 -5.89 -16.32
C PRO A 54 10.69 -5.96 -17.77
N ILE A 55 9.58 -6.66 -18.03
CA ILE A 55 9.01 -6.82 -19.38
C ILE A 55 7.91 -5.78 -19.60
N THR A 56 7.00 -5.65 -18.65
CA THR A 56 5.85 -4.75 -18.76
C THR A 56 5.73 -3.94 -17.47
N VAL A 57 5.89 -2.62 -17.55
CA VAL A 57 5.67 -1.71 -16.42
C VAL A 57 4.24 -1.18 -16.49
N MET A 58 3.40 -1.59 -15.54
CA MET A 58 1.97 -1.26 -15.49
C MET A 58 1.69 0.06 -14.77
N MET A 59 2.51 0.39 -13.77
CA MET A 59 2.50 1.67 -13.06
C MET A 59 3.90 2.04 -12.60
N GLY A 60 4.10 3.32 -12.28
CA GLY A 60 5.38 3.88 -11.87
C GLY A 60 6.35 3.98 -13.05
N ASN A 61 7.64 4.07 -12.73
CA ASN A 61 8.69 4.23 -13.73
C ASN A 61 9.92 3.40 -13.33
N ILE A 62 10.21 2.40 -14.15
CA ILE A 62 11.41 1.57 -14.05
C ILE A 62 12.22 1.80 -15.32
N LYS A 63 13.35 2.48 -15.17
CA LYS A 63 14.26 2.80 -16.29
C LYS A 63 15.32 1.74 -16.52
N ASP A 64 15.63 0.97 -15.48
CA ASP A 64 16.68 -0.04 -15.52
C ASP A 64 16.21 -1.25 -16.32
N LYS A 65 17.06 -1.71 -17.26
CA LYS A 65 16.80 -2.94 -18.03
C LYS A 65 16.79 -4.19 -17.15
N GLN A 66 17.49 -4.15 -16.02
CA GLN A 66 17.61 -5.25 -15.08
C GLN A 66 17.62 -4.71 -13.65
N ILE A 67 16.95 -5.41 -12.75
CA ILE A 67 16.87 -5.10 -11.33
C ILE A 67 17.50 -6.25 -10.55
N LYS A 68 18.42 -5.93 -9.63
CA LYS A 68 19.06 -6.93 -8.77
C LYS A 68 18.47 -6.88 -7.36
N ILE A 69 17.59 -7.83 -7.03
CA ILE A 69 16.90 -7.88 -5.74
C ILE A 69 17.50 -8.93 -4.81
N LYS A 70 17.23 -8.82 -3.51
CA LYS A 70 17.50 -9.89 -2.55
C LYS A 70 16.72 -11.15 -2.96
N LYS A 71 17.33 -12.33 -2.79
CA LYS A 71 16.64 -13.60 -2.95
C LYS A 71 15.48 -13.73 -1.96
N PHE A 72 14.42 -14.38 -2.41
CA PHE A 72 13.26 -14.75 -1.63
C PHE A 72 12.93 -16.22 -1.88
N ASP A 73 12.38 -16.90 -0.89
CA ASP A 73 12.32 -18.36 -0.89
C ASP A 73 11.09 -18.93 -1.62
N LYS A 74 10.00 -18.15 -1.67
CA LYS A 74 8.72 -18.58 -2.23
C LYS A 74 7.89 -17.42 -2.77
N TYR A 75 7.06 -17.71 -3.76
CA TYR A 75 6.04 -16.78 -4.22
C TYR A 75 4.86 -16.71 -3.26
N TYR A 76 4.16 -15.58 -3.25
CA TYR A 76 2.94 -15.41 -2.48
C TYR A 76 1.93 -16.52 -2.78
N GLY A 77 1.37 -17.11 -1.72
CA GLY A 77 0.35 -18.14 -1.85
C GLY A 77 0.84 -19.45 -2.46
N THR A 78 2.15 -19.71 -2.51
CA THR A 78 2.72 -20.97 -2.99
C THR A 78 3.88 -21.43 -2.11
N ASN A 79 4.25 -22.71 -2.23
CA ASN A 79 5.51 -23.26 -1.70
C ASN A 79 6.56 -23.44 -2.80
N THR A 80 6.41 -22.77 -3.94
CA THR A 80 7.31 -22.92 -5.09
C THR A 80 8.51 -21.99 -4.96
N THR A 81 9.71 -22.55 -5.01
CA THR A 81 10.95 -21.79 -5.04
C THR A 81 11.13 -21.07 -6.38
N PRO A 82 11.54 -19.79 -6.39
CA PRO A 82 11.82 -19.05 -7.61
C PRO A 82 12.94 -19.66 -8.44
N LYS A 83 12.74 -19.71 -9.77
CA LYS A 83 13.71 -20.27 -10.71
C LYS A 83 13.94 -19.34 -11.89
N LYS A 84 15.09 -19.52 -12.55
CA LYS A 84 15.37 -18.88 -13.83
C LYS A 84 14.25 -19.18 -14.83
N ASN A 85 13.89 -18.18 -15.62
CA ASN A 85 12.78 -18.11 -16.56
C ASN A 85 11.36 -18.05 -15.97
N ASP A 86 11.20 -17.98 -14.64
CA ASP A 86 9.89 -17.69 -14.07
C ASP A 86 9.44 -16.27 -14.43
N TYR A 87 8.17 -16.14 -14.81
CA TYR A 87 7.48 -14.86 -14.92
C TYR A 87 6.87 -14.48 -13.57
N ILE A 88 6.97 -13.20 -13.23
CA ILE A 88 6.48 -12.69 -11.96
C ILE A 88 5.70 -11.40 -12.15
N VAL A 89 4.76 -11.14 -11.24
CA VAL A 89 4.22 -9.80 -10.98
C VAL A 89 4.77 -9.35 -9.63
N ALA A 90 5.39 -8.17 -9.61
CA ALA A 90 6.01 -7.62 -8.42
C ALA A 90 5.84 -6.10 -8.31
N ARG A 91 5.82 -5.61 -7.07
CA ARG A 91 5.84 -4.19 -6.75
C ARG A 91 7.23 -3.77 -6.31
N LEU A 92 7.87 -2.89 -7.08
CA LEU A 92 9.09 -2.18 -6.72
C LEU A 92 8.75 -1.04 -5.75
N THR A 93 9.23 -1.18 -4.51
CA THR A 93 8.99 -0.20 -3.44
C THR A 93 10.12 0.82 -3.36
N ASP A 94 11.35 0.40 -3.68
CA ASP A 94 12.53 1.26 -3.76
C ASP A 94 13.53 0.72 -4.79
N VAL A 95 14.66 1.40 -4.99
CA VAL A 95 15.77 0.93 -5.83
C VAL A 95 16.16 -0.48 -5.40
N ASN A 96 16.09 -1.44 -6.32
CA ASN A 96 16.47 -2.83 -6.07
C ASN A 96 15.71 -3.53 -4.92
N LYS A 97 14.53 -3.01 -4.52
CA LYS A 97 13.73 -3.57 -3.43
C LYS A 97 12.27 -3.77 -3.86
N ILE A 98 11.85 -5.03 -3.87
CA ILE A 98 10.44 -5.40 -4.11
C ILE A 98 9.72 -5.70 -2.80
N ASP A 99 8.40 -5.60 -2.81
CA ASP A 99 7.57 -6.07 -1.71
C ASP A 99 7.59 -7.61 -1.67
N GLU A 100 8.36 -8.17 -0.73
CA GLU A 100 8.54 -9.61 -0.55
C GLU A 100 7.22 -10.34 -0.26
N PHE A 101 6.19 -9.63 0.22
CA PHE A 101 4.87 -10.20 0.50
C PHE A 101 3.91 -10.13 -0.70
N TRP A 102 4.30 -9.50 -1.81
CA TRP A 102 3.43 -9.29 -2.99
C TRP A 102 4.14 -9.65 -4.29
N ILE A 103 4.81 -10.80 -4.29
CA ILE A 103 5.47 -11.37 -5.46
C ILE A 103 4.70 -12.62 -5.91
N PHE A 104 4.08 -12.54 -7.07
CA PHE A 104 3.33 -13.65 -7.64
C PHE A 104 4.10 -14.27 -8.77
N LYS A 105 4.15 -15.60 -8.83
CA LYS A 105 4.51 -16.29 -10.07
C LYS A 105 3.34 -16.19 -11.06
N THR A 106 3.63 -16.05 -12.34
CA THR A 106 2.62 -15.99 -13.39
C THR A 106 2.85 -17.03 -14.47
N THR A 107 1.78 -17.34 -15.21
CA THR A 107 1.83 -18.29 -16.34
C THR A 107 2.48 -17.71 -17.59
N SER A 108 2.48 -16.39 -17.76
CA SER A 108 3.02 -15.71 -18.94
C SER A 108 3.43 -14.27 -18.61
N SER A 109 4.11 -13.62 -19.57
CA SER A 109 4.47 -12.19 -19.52
C SER A 109 3.41 -11.26 -20.11
N ASP A 110 2.41 -11.80 -20.81
CA ASP A 110 1.33 -11.00 -21.40
C ASP A 110 0.29 -10.66 -20.33
N TYR A 111 0.18 -9.36 -20.03
CA TYR A 111 -0.73 -8.88 -18.99
C TYR A 111 -2.19 -9.25 -19.27
N LYS A 112 -2.61 -9.41 -20.53
CA LYS A 112 -4.02 -9.70 -20.86
C LYS A 112 -4.43 -11.13 -20.51
N THR A 113 -3.49 -12.06 -20.61
CA THR A 113 -3.75 -13.50 -20.54
C THR A 113 -3.10 -14.18 -19.34
N LEU A 114 -2.21 -13.49 -18.62
CA LEU A 114 -1.54 -14.08 -17.47
C LEU A 114 -2.53 -14.52 -16.39
N LYS A 115 -2.13 -15.58 -15.67
CA LYS A 115 -2.77 -16.03 -14.44
C LYS A 115 -1.78 -15.93 -13.29
N LEU A 116 -2.25 -15.47 -12.14
CA LEU A 116 -1.48 -15.46 -10.90
C LEU A 116 -1.52 -16.86 -10.28
N ILE A 117 -0.36 -17.49 -10.10
CA ILE A 117 -0.25 -18.82 -9.50
C ILE A 117 -0.31 -18.68 -7.98
N CYS A 118 -1.40 -19.15 -7.38
CA CYS A 118 -1.67 -19.13 -5.94
C CYS A 118 -2.54 -20.35 -5.58
N ASN A 119 -2.26 -21.03 -4.47
CA ASN A 119 -3.09 -22.14 -3.99
C ASN A 119 -3.16 -22.13 -2.45
N PRO A 120 -4.36 -21.99 -1.84
CA PRO A 120 -5.66 -21.81 -2.50
C PRO A 120 -5.80 -20.43 -3.17
N THR A 121 -6.67 -20.33 -4.17
CA THR A 121 -6.97 -19.06 -4.84
C THR A 121 -8.02 -18.29 -4.05
N TYR A 122 -7.68 -17.08 -3.60
CA TYR A 122 -8.61 -16.18 -2.89
C TYR A 122 -9.25 -15.16 -3.84
N ASP A 123 -10.44 -14.65 -3.50
CA ASP A 123 -11.15 -13.62 -4.29
C ASP A 123 -10.28 -12.38 -4.56
N MET A 124 -9.50 -11.96 -3.57
CA MET A 124 -8.53 -10.86 -3.69
C MET A 124 -7.55 -11.07 -4.85
N ILE A 125 -7.10 -12.30 -5.07
CA ILE A 125 -6.15 -12.65 -6.13
C ILE A 125 -6.84 -12.66 -7.50
N LEU A 126 -8.08 -13.14 -7.57
CA LEU A 126 -8.89 -13.08 -8.79
C LEU A 126 -9.16 -11.63 -9.21
N ARG A 127 -9.50 -10.77 -8.25
CA ARG A 127 -9.64 -9.32 -8.48
C ARG A 127 -8.33 -8.68 -8.93
N TYR A 128 -7.22 -9.02 -8.26
CA TYR A 128 -5.91 -8.50 -8.63
C TYR A 128 -5.52 -8.88 -10.06
N GLN A 129 -5.72 -10.16 -10.43
CA GLN A 129 -5.53 -10.64 -11.80
C GLN A 129 -6.45 -9.90 -12.78
N LYS A 130 -7.72 -9.70 -12.44
CA LYS A 130 -8.67 -8.96 -13.30
C LYS A 130 -8.21 -7.53 -13.56
N TYR A 131 -7.69 -6.83 -12.55
CA TYR A 131 -7.18 -5.46 -12.68
C TYR A 131 -5.96 -5.39 -13.60
N ILE A 132 -5.07 -6.39 -13.50
CA ILE A 132 -3.94 -6.55 -14.41
C ILE A 132 -4.46 -6.76 -15.83
N ASN A 133 -5.30 -7.78 -16.05
CA ASN A 133 -5.72 -8.20 -17.38
C ASN A 133 -6.60 -7.17 -18.11
N ASN A 134 -7.39 -6.39 -17.37
CA ASN A 134 -8.17 -5.28 -17.89
C ASN A 134 -7.35 -4.02 -18.20
N GLY A 135 -6.07 -4.02 -17.80
CA GLY A 135 -5.17 -2.89 -17.92
C GLY A 135 -5.55 -1.69 -17.03
N ASP A 136 -6.25 -1.92 -15.91
CA ASP A 136 -6.74 -0.85 -15.05
C ASP A 136 -5.60 -0.07 -14.40
N TYR A 137 -4.47 -0.74 -14.15
CA TYR A 137 -3.24 -0.11 -13.68
C TYR A 137 -2.64 0.88 -14.67
N PHE A 138 -2.64 0.56 -15.97
CA PHE A 138 -2.17 1.50 -17.00
C PHE A 138 -3.09 2.73 -17.06
N LYS A 139 -4.40 2.53 -16.96
CA LYS A 139 -5.37 3.64 -16.92
C LYS A 139 -5.13 4.52 -15.69
N ALA A 140 -4.89 3.91 -14.52
CA ALA A 140 -4.58 4.63 -13.30
C ALA A 140 -3.30 5.46 -13.44
N GLN A 141 -2.22 4.88 -13.99
CA GLN A 141 -0.97 5.59 -14.24
C GLN A 141 -1.17 6.77 -15.20
N LYS A 142 -1.86 6.56 -16.33
CA LYS A 142 -2.17 7.62 -17.29
C LYS A 142 -2.92 8.79 -16.62
N ASN A 143 -3.93 8.48 -15.81
CA ASN A 143 -4.69 9.50 -15.09
C ASN A 143 -3.83 10.29 -14.09
N LEU A 144 -2.82 9.65 -13.47
CA LEU A 144 -1.85 10.33 -12.60
C LEU A 144 -0.96 11.27 -13.41
N ASP A 145 -0.45 10.80 -14.55
CA ASP A 145 0.43 11.58 -15.43
C ASP A 145 -0.28 12.80 -16.04
N ASP A 146 -1.54 12.63 -16.46
CA ASP A 146 -2.38 13.72 -16.97
C ASP A 146 -2.62 14.79 -15.90
N LYS A 147 -2.94 14.38 -14.66
CA LYS A 147 -3.10 15.31 -13.52
C LYS A 147 -1.82 16.07 -13.21
N LEU A 148 -0.66 15.41 -13.26
CA LEU A 148 0.64 16.05 -13.03
C LEU A 148 0.97 17.05 -14.15
N THR A 149 0.63 16.73 -15.39
CA THR A 149 0.83 17.60 -16.56
C THR A 149 -0.05 18.85 -16.48
N LEU A 150 -1.34 18.68 -16.16
CA LEU A 150 -2.27 19.80 -15.95
C LEU A 150 -1.79 20.74 -14.83
N LYS A 151 -1.36 20.19 -13.69
CA LYS A 151 -0.83 20.97 -12.57
C LYS A 151 0.42 21.77 -12.97
N LYS A 152 1.32 21.18 -13.76
CA LYS A 152 2.52 21.85 -14.28
C LYS A 152 2.16 23.02 -15.21
N ASN A 153 1.16 22.84 -16.06
CA ASN A 153 0.69 23.88 -16.97
C ASN A 153 -0.02 25.02 -16.23
N SER A 154 -0.90 24.71 -15.27
CA SER A 154 -1.53 25.74 -14.41
C SER A 154 -0.50 26.55 -13.61
N ASN A 155 0.55 25.89 -13.09
CA ASN A 155 1.64 26.59 -12.39
C ASN A 155 2.51 27.43 -13.33
N LYS A 156 2.62 27.07 -14.62
CA LYS A 156 3.35 27.84 -15.63
C LYS A 156 2.58 29.09 -16.05
N THR A 157 1.25 29.02 -16.13
CA THR A 157 0.36 30.18 -16.38
C THR A 157 0.30 31.12 -15.17
N ASN A 158 0.32 30.58 -13.94
CA ASN A 158 0.33 31.39 -12.71
C ASN A 158 1.70 31.96 -12.33
N LYS A 159 2.81 31.52 -12.96
CA LYS A 159 4.16 32.08 -12.68
C LYS A 159 4.36 33.49 -13.25
N ASN A 160 3.41 34.01 -14.02
CA ASN A 160 3.39 35.40 -14.47
C ASN A 160 2.41 36.27 -13.64
N LEU A 161 1.79 35.71 -12.59
CA LEU A 161 0.78 36.40 -11.78
C LEU A 161 0.84 35.98 -10.30
N ASP A 162 2.03 35.80 -9.72
CA ASP A 162 2.11 35.59 -8.26
C ASP A 162 3.47 36.00 -7.68
N LYS A 163 3.66 37.32 -7.54
CA LYS A 163 4.62 37.89 -6.57
C LYS A 163 3.90 38.29 -5.27
N THR A 164 2.72 37.72 -4.99
CA THR A 164 1.86 38.21 -3.90
C THR A 164 1.11 37.10 -3.15
N LYS A 165 1.63 35.87 -3.02
CA LYS A 165 1.06 34.84 -2.12
C LYS A 165 2.09 33.97 -1.42
N GLU A 166 3.25 34.54 -1.11
CA GLU A 166 4.22 33.93 -0.19
C GLU A 166 3.77 34.13 1.27
N THR A 167 2.59 33.60 1.64
CA THR A 167 2.12 33.54 3.05
C THR A 167 1.14 32.40 3.36
N ILE A 168 0.94 31.42 2.46
CA ILE A 168 0.13 30.23 2.79
C ILE A 168 0.89 28.94 2.45
N ALA A 169 2.11 28.85 2.98
CA ALA A 169 2.72 27.56 3.29
C ALA A 169 2.13 27.06 4.62
N LEU A 170 2.02 25.73 4.79
CA LEU A 170 1.70 25.01 6.04
C LEU A 170 0.24 24.76 6.45
N GLN A 171 -0.67 24.33 5.55
CA GLN A 171 -1.83 23.54 6.00
C GLN A 171 -2.24 22.45 4.99
N THR A 172 -1.55 21.31 5.00
CA THR A 172 -2.20 20.03 4.66
C THR A 172 -1.48 18.84 5.32
N LYS A 173 -1.43 18.85 6.66
CA LYS A 173 -1.16 17.63 7.45
C LYS A 173 -2.50 16.92 7.72
N ASN A 174 -2.52 15.63 7.40
CA ASN A 174 -3.45 14.58 7.87
C ASN A 174 -4.96 14.87 7.81
N LYS A 175 -5.63 14.37 6.77
CA LYS A 175 -7.09 14.25 6.77
C LYS A 175 -7.52 13.02 7.59
N ILE A 176 -7.49 13.16 8.90
CA ILE A 176 -8.15 12.24 9.85
C ILE A 176 -9.65 12.31 9.56
N SER A 177 -10.31 11.18 9.36
CA SER A 177 -11.73 11.18 8.99
C SER A 177 -12.58 11.69 10.15
N LYS A 178 -13.73 12.35 9.86
CA LYS A 178 -14.63 12.91 10.87
C LYS A 178 -15.07 11.88 11.92
N LYS A 179 -15.13 10.59 11.54
CA LYS A 179 -15.39 9.46 12.45
C LYS A 179 -14.25 9.22 13.46
N GLN A 180 -13.00 9.39 13.05
CA GLN A 180 -11.84 9.22 13.93
C GLN A 180 -11.76 10.35 14.98
N TYR A 181 -12.18 11.57 14.63
CA TYR A 181 -12.28 12.68 15.59
C TYR A 181 -13.31 12.42 16.69
N ILE A 182 -14.47 11.88 16.32
CA ILE A 182 -15.54 11.52 17.27
C ILE A 182 -15.07 10.39 18.20
N LEU A 183 -14.35 9.41 17.68
CA LEU A 183 -13.77 8.34 18.52
C LEU A 183 -12.70 8.87 19.48
N LEU A 184 -11.83 9.78 19.03
CA LEU A 184 -10.80 10.37 19.89
C LEU A 184 -11.40 11.20 21.02
N SER A 185 -12.46 11.98 20.74
CA SER A 185 -13.10 12.82 21.76
C SER A 185 -13.79 11.98 22.84
N ILE A 186 -14.45 10.88 22.47
CA ILE A 186 -15.06 9.94 23.42
C ILE A 186 -13.99 9.27 24.30
N LEU A 187 -12.84 8.92 23.73
CA LEU A 187 -11.73 8.31 24.48
C LEU A 187 -11.17 9.29 25.53
N ILE A 188 -10.97 10.55 25.16
CA ILE A 188 -10.45 11.59 26.07
C ILE A 188 -11.43 11.86 27.23
N LEU A 189 -12.74 11.96 26.95
CA LEU A 189 -13.75 12.16 28.00
C LEU A 189 -13.81 10.98 28.98
N SER A 190 -13.72 9.73 28.50
CA SER A 190 -13.76 8.56 29.37
C SER A 190 -12.53 8.45 30.28
N MET A 191 -11.34 8.79 29.77
CA MET A 191 -10.11 8.90 30.54
C MET A 191 -10.21 9.98 31.63
N ALA A 192 -10.69 11.17 31.28
CA ALA A 192 -10.87 12.27 32.24
C ALA A 192 -11.86 11.90 33.36
N GLY A 193 -12.98 11.25 33.01
CA GLY A 193 -13.95 10.76 34.00
C GLY A 193 -13.35 9.73 34.96
N MET A 194 -12.53 8.79 34.46
CA MET A 194 -11.84 7.81 35.30
C MET A 194 -10.80 8.45 36.21
N CYS A 195 -10.06 9.46 35.74
CA CYS A 195 -9.10 10.20 36.56
C CYS A 195 -9.79 10.97 37.70
N ILE A 196 -10.88 11.67 37.40
CA ILE A 196 -11.67 12.41 38.40
C ILE A 196 -12.28 11.44 39.42
N TYR A 197 -12.88 10.34 38.97
CA TYR A 197 -13.43 9.33 39.86
C TYR A 197 -12.36 8.72 40.78
N SER A 198 -11.19 8.40 40.24
CA SER A 198 -10.07 7.84 41.00
C SER A 198 -9.50 8.84 42.02
N TYR A 199 -9.48 10.12 41.67
CA TYR A 199 -9.05 11.20 42.57
C TYR A 199 -10.03 11.39 43.74
N ILE A 200 -11.33 11.41 43.47
CA ILE A 200 -12.36 11.53 44.50
C ILE A 200 -12.33 10.32 45.44
N ASN A 201 -12.17 9.12 44.90
CA ASN A 201 -12.19 7.89 45.70
C ASN A 201 -10.90 7.68 46.53
N ARG A 202 -9.78 8.30 46.14
CA ARG A 202 -8.55 8.34 46.95
C ARG A 202 -8.62 9.30 48.14
N LYS A 203 -9.52 10.29 48.11
CA LYS A 203 -9.67 11.29 49.16
C LYS A 203 -10.68 10.86 50.26
N LYS A 204 -11.39 9.76 50.03
CA LYS A 204 -12.37 9.15 50.96
C LYS A 204 -11.80 7.99 51.79
N HIS A 205 -10.53 7.63 51.59
CA HIS A 205 -9.76 6.70 52.41
C HIS A 205 -8.54 7.44 52.95
#